data_AF-A0A955XRW6-F1
#
_entry.id   AF-A0A955XRW6-F1
#
_cell.length_a   1.000
_cell.length_b   1.000
_cell.length_c   1.000
_cell.angle_alpha   90.00
_cell.angle_beta   90.00
_cell.angle_gamma   90.00
#
_symmetry.space_group_name_H-M   'P 1'
#
loop_
_entity.id
_entity.type
_entity.pdbx_description
1 polymer ?
#
loop_
_entity_poly.entity_id
_entity_poly.type
_entity_poly.pdbx_seq_one_letter_code
_entity_poly.pdbx_strand_id
1 'polypeptide(L)'
;MLKTLRFFVVMICLVAAGGPVVAQEDDTTPVSPVEAAELAQTCSEELDRIRQALDDAEADELDPLDDEDDPDLVEDDGSPQDNEGMAVVLLDMVNDQCDEAVEALFAIAEDPTYGEHATVQAWRLQMRRAMLQSRAGQCTESTRSLRTAILNHDLPVHMLHEFGTASEASFRCGGRAGNATLGQIYMSSSSPEFSSYSAGTATSEQEASTFGADCYGSVPMDPQYTLEVANEMTLTISATSYDGDLVMVVTDGDEVYCNDDYDGLNPGIARTFAPGTYSIYIGEWSSGTPVGTLFDMYVWPYETSGMGYGGYGSYTYPTYGSASIGPSYGSTTLSGATWGTSEAFTRFGTTCEGYIADSNPDFEIYVDSTSEAWVQVTGVAGSDLTLVVDGPSGTFCVDDGAGTNPVLHETLNYGTYQVWVGDKSGMSTGTSYGIQFSTYDPSTVLGT
;
A
#
# COMPACT_ATOMS: atom_id res chain seq x y z
N MET A 1 12.69 14.63 1.18
CA MET A 1 13.83 13.99 0.48
C MET A 1 15.20 14.57 0.91
N LEU A 2 15.56 15.82 0.60
CA LEU A 2 16.91 16.37 0.85
C LEU A 2 17.45 16.26 2.30
N LYS A 3 16.60 16.47 3.31
CA LYS A 3 17.01 16.36 4.73
C LYS A 3 17.31 14.91 5.16
N THR A 4 16.58 13.95 4.60
CA THR A 4 16.74 12.52 4.88
C THR A 4 18.07 11.98 4.35
N LEU A 5 18.49 12.46 3.16
CA LEU A 5 19.75 12.05 2.53
C LEU A 5 20.97 12.50 3.34
N ARG A 6 20.97 13.74 3.85
CA ARG A 6 22.05 14.27 4.72
C ARG A 6 22.20 13.49 6.03
N PHE A 7 21.10 13.02 6.62
CA PHE A 7 21.14 12.23 7.85
C PHE A 7 21.76 10.84 7.61
N PHE A 8 21.53 10.26 6.43
CA PHE A 8 22.05 8.95 6.05
C PHE A 8 23.57 8.93 5.80
N VAL A 9 24.11 9.94 5.10
CA VAL A 9 25.56 10.03 4.84
C VAL A 9 26.35 10.20 6.16
N VAL A 10 25.84 11.00 7.10
CA VAL A 10 26.47 11.19 8.41
C VAL A 10 26.46 9.89 9.25
N MET A 11 25.39 9.08 9.17
CA MET A 11 25.33 7.75 9.80
C MET A 11 26.37 6.78 9.23
N ILE A 12 26.53 6.73 7.90
CA ILE A 12 27.51 5.85 7.23
C ILE A 12 28.94 6.21 7.68
N CYS A 13 29.30 7.50 7.73
CA CYS A 13 30.60 7.94 8.20
C CYS A 13 30.85 7.67 9.70
N LEU A 14 29.80 7.68 10.54
CA LEU A 14 29.93 7.39 11.98
C LEU A 14 30.17 5.91 12.27
N VAL A 15 29.58 5.00 11.47
CA VAL A 15 29.77 3.54 11.62
C VAL A 15 31.19 3.12 11.19
N ALA A 16 31.76 3.76 10.17
CA ALA A 16 33.11 3.46 9.67
C ALA A 16 34.25 3.83 10.65
N ALA A 17 33.98 4.64 11.69
CA ALA A 17 35.01 5.24 12.54
C ALA A 17 35.36 4.46 13.83
N GLY A 18 34.79 3.27 14.05
CA GLY A 18 34.74 2.63 15.38
C GLY A 18 35.32 1.21 15.53
N GLY A 19 36.64 1.10 15.77
CA GLY A 19 37.24 -0.09 16.43
C GLY A 19 38.27 -0.87 15.60
N PRO A 20 39.33 -1.44 16.22
CA PRO A 20 40.41 -2.13 15.50
C PRO A 20 40.16 -3.64 15.32
N VAL A 21 40.59 -4.20 14.19
CA VAL A 21 40.62 -5.65 13.91
C VAL A 21 42.06 -6.12 13.75
N VAL A 22 42.38 -7.28 14.34
CA VAL A 22 43.63 -8.03 14.15
C VAL A 22 43.31 -9.53 14.06
N ALA A 23 43.49 -10.14 12.88
CA ALA A 23 43.71 -11.58 12.71
C ALA A 23 44.26 -11.93 11.30
N GLN A 24 44.86 -13.13 11.19
CA GLN A 24 45.75 -13.63 10.13
C GLN A 24 45.51 -15.16 10.01
N GLU A 25 45.62 -15.89 8.89
CA GLU A 25 46.17 -15.66 7.53
C GLU A 25 45.28 -16.38 6.47
N ASP A 26 45.01 -15.81 5.29
CA ASP A 26 45.48 -16.30 3.96
C ASP A 26 45.03 -15.38 2.79
N ASP A 27 45.79 -15.40 1.68
CA ASP A 27 45.86 -14.47 0.53
C ASP A 27 44.56 -13.88 -0.11
N THR A 28 43.80 -13.07 0.64
CA THR A 28 43.01 -11.94 0.11
C THR A 28 43.18 -10.74 1.04
N THR A 29 43.77 -9.63 0.57
CA THR A 29 43.93 -8.43 1.39
C THR A 29 42.58 -7.71 1.50
N PRO A 30 41.95 -7.65 2.69
CA PRO A 30 40.71 -6.89 2.85
C PRO A 30 41.02 -5.40 2.66
N VAL A 31 40.14 -4.70 1.95
CA VAL A 31 40.19 -3.24 1.82
C VAL A 31 40.16 -2.65 3.23
N SER A 32 41.17 -1.87 3.61
CA SER A 32 41.22 -1.33 4.96
C SER A 32 40.05 -0.36 5.20
N PRO A 33 39.60 -0.16 6.45
CA PRO A 33 38.55 0.82 6.75
C PRO A 33 38.87 2.24 6.28
N VAL A 34 40.17 2.57 6.11
CA VAL A 34 40.63 3.83 5.53
C VAL A 34 40.40 3.86 4.01
N GLU A 35 40.85 2.83 3.28
CA GLU A 35 40.62 2.72 1.83
C GLU A 35 39.12 2.64 1.48
N ALA A 36 38.31 1.96 2.30
CA ALA A 36 36.86 1.92 2.13
C ALA A 36 36.19 3.29 2.37
N ALA A 37 36.68 4.07 3.34
CA ALA A 37 36.23 5.44 3.56
C ALA A 37 36.67 6.40 2.42
N GLU A 38 37.88 6.23 1.89
CA GLU A 38 38.38 6.97 0.73
C GLU A 38 37.59 6.63 -0.56
N LEU A 39 37.22 5.36 -0.77
CA LEU A 39 36.33 4.95 -1.86
C LEU A 39 34.93 5.58 -1.72
N ALA A 40 34.34 5.53 -0.53
CA ALA A 40 33.04 6.11 -0.26
C ALA A 40 33.02 7.64 -0.43
N GLN A 41 34.09 8.32 -0.02
CA GLN A 41 34.26 9.75 -0.28
C GLN A 41 34.39 10.04 -1.79
N THR A 42 35.21 9.27 -2.51
CA THR A 42 35.40 9.43 -3.96
C THR A 42 34.08 9.24 -4.73
N CYS A 43 33.30 8.21 -4.37
CA CYS A 43 31.99 7.95 -4.96
C CYS A 43 30.98 9.09 -4.67
N SER A 44 31.02 9.66 -3.46
CA SER A 44 30.20 10.84 -3.12
C SER A 44 30.59 12.09 -3.91
N GLU A 45 31.89 12.32 -4.14
CA GLU A 45 32.39 13.47 -4.89
C GLU A 45 32.06 13.37 -6.39
N GLU A 46 32.12 12.16 -6.99
CA GLU A 46 31.67 11.95 -8.38
C GLU A 46 30.14 12.06 -8.55
N LEU A 47 29.35 11.56 -7.59
CA LEU A 47 27.89 11.74 -7.60
C LEU A 47 27.48 13.22 -7.56
N ASP A 48 28.20 14.07 -6.82
CA ASP A 48 27.94 15.51 -6.79
C ASP A 48 28.44 16.23 -8.06
N ARG A 49 29.50 15.74 -8.73
CA ARG A 49 29.90 16.22 -10.07
C ARG A 49 28.85 15.93 -11.14
N ILE A 50 28.31 14.71 -11.15
CA ILE A 50 27.27 14.30 -12.11
C ILE A 50 25.99 15.12 -11.91
N ARG A 51 25.62 15.43 -10.65
CA ARG A 51 24.51 16.35 -10.35
C ARG A 51 24.76 17.75 -10.90
N GLN A 52 25.93 18.33 -10.62
CA GLN A 52 26.27 19.66 -11.13
C GLN A 52 26.22 19.71 -12.66
N ALA A 53 26.70 18.67 -13.35
CA ALA A 53 26.66 18.60 -14.82
C ALA A 53 25.24 18.47 -15.39
N LEU A 54 24.31 17.84 -14.66
CA LEU A 54 22.88 17.78 -15.03
C LEU A 54 22.20 19.14 -14.79
N ASP A 55 22.42 19.75 -13.62
CA ASP A 55 21.87 21.07 -13.27
C ASP A 55 22.38 22.17 -14.25
N ASP A 56 23.65 22.11 -14.65
CA ASP A 56 24.26 23.02 -15.63
C ASP A 56 23.68 22.80 -17.05
N ALA A 57 23.35 21.55 -17.43
CA ALA A 57 22.76 21.23 -18.73
C ALA A 57 21.28 21.65 -18.84
N GLU A 58 20.50 21.52 -17.76
CA GLU A 58 19.10 22.00 -17.70
C GLU A 58 19.03 23.54 -17.70
N ALA A 59 20.09 24.23 -17.26
CA ALA A 59 20.19 25.68 -17.31
C ALA A 59 20.44 26.23 -18.73
N ASP A 60 21.18 25.52 -19.57
CA ASP A 60 21.46 25.91 -20.97
C ASP A 60 20.24 25.74 -21.91
N GLU A 61 19.25 24.90 -21.57
CA GLU A 61 17.99 24.77 -22.33
C GLU A 61 17.00 25.93 -22.09
N LEU A 62 17.29 26.84 -21.16
CA LEU A 62 16.37 27.91 -20.73
C LEU A 62 16.79 29.33 -21.19
N ASP A 63 17.63 29.46 -22.23
CA ASP A 63 17.90 30.76 -22.85
C ASP A 63 16.63 31.24 -23.61
N PRO A 64 15.97 32.34 -23.19
CA PRO A 64 14.77 32.79 -23.84
C PRO A 64 15.12 33.41 -25.20
N LEU A 65 14.62 32.81 -26.28
CA LEU A 65 14.74 33.34 -27.63
C LEU A 65 14.18 34.78 -27.71
N ASP A 66 15.07 35.76 -27.74
CA ASP A 66 14.76 37.15 -28.11
C ASP A 66 14.49 37.19 -29.63
N ASP A 67 13.23 36.98 -30.02
CA ASP A 67 12.73 37.09 -31.39
C ASP A 67 12.79 38.54 -31.91
N GLU A 68 13.86 38.95 -32.60
CA GLU A 68 13.90 40.13 -33.48
C GLU A 68 14.55 39.80 -34.84
N ASP A 69 13.70 39.58 -35.85
CA ASP A 69 13.92 39.77 -37.30
C ASP A 69 15.26 39.31 -37.96
N ASP A 70 15.31 38.08 -38.50
CA ASP A 70 16.13 37.78 -39.70
C ASP A 70 15.48 36.74 -40.64
N PRO A 71 14.97 37.12 -41.84
CA PRO A 71 14.32 36.22 -42.78
C PRO A 71 15.19 35.83 -43.98
N ASP A 72 16.45 35.39 -43.81
CA ASP A 72 17.25 34.76 -44.88
C ASP A 72 18.51 34.00 -44.36
N LEU A 73 18.35 32.83 -43.70
CA LEU A 73 19.46 31.87 -43.51
C LEU A 73 19.09 30.42 -43.83
N VAL A 74 20.11 29.68 -44.30
CA VAL A 74 20.02 28.43 -45.06
C VAL A 74 20.21 27.20 -44.15
N GLU A 75 19.61 26.08 -44.56
CA GLU A 75 19.71 24.75 -43.95
C GLU A 75 21.17 24.35 -43.60
N ASP A 76 21.39 23.95 -42.34
CA ASP A 76 22.55 23.18 -41.88
C ASP A 76 22.04 22.07 -40.93
N ASP A 77 22.23 20.81 -41.29
CA ASP A 77 21.60 19.63 -40.67
C ASP A 77 22.46 19.01 -39.55
N GLY A 78 22.90 19.85 -38.61
CA GLY A 78 23.65 19.44 -37.42
C GLY A 78 22.82 18.70 -36.38
N SER A 79 22.47 17.43 -36.63
CA SER A 79 21.70 16.61 -35.68
C SER A 79 22.50 16.25 -34.42
N PRO A 80 21.96 16.43 -33.19
CA PRO A 80 22.63 16.03 -31.96
C PRO A 80 22.48 14.53 -31.71
N GLN A 81 23.45 13.71 -32.13
CA GLN A 81 23.52 12.27 -31.81
C GLN A 81 24.65 11.89 -30.82
N ASP A 82 25.53 12.84 -30.46
CA ASP A 82 26.75 12.53 -29.71
C ASP A 82 26.61 12.63 -28.17
N ASN A 83 25.53 13.25 -27.66
CA ASN A 83 25.35 13.48 -26.22
C ASN A 83 24.73 12.28 -25.47
N GLU A 84 23.81 11.52 -26.09
CA GLU A 84 23.21 10.33 -25.47
C GLU A 84 24.27 9.26 -25.17
N GLY A 85 25.28 9.12 -26.04
CA GLY A 85 26.38 8.18 -25.84
C GLY A 85 27.24 8.49 -24.61
N MET A 86 27.39 9.76 -24.23
CA MET A 86 28.21 10.16 -23.08
C MET A 86 27.51 9.88 -21.74
N ALA A 87 26.19 10.10 -21.69
CA ALA A 87 25.38 9.78 -20.50
C ALA A 87 25.33 8.27 -20.20
N VAL A 88 25.23 7.43 -21.23
CA VAL A 88 25.25 5.97 -21.08
C VAL A 88 26.61 5.47 -20.58
N VAL A 89 27.72 5.98 -21.13
CA VAL A 89 29.08 5.60 -20.69
C VAL A 89 29.34 6.04 -19.24
N LEU A 90 28.85 7.21 -18.83
CA LEU A 90 28.94 7.67 -17.43
C LEU A 90 28.09 6.81 -16.48
N LEU A 91 26.90 6.35 -16.90
CA LEU A 91 26.10 5.43 -16.09
C LEU A 91 26.79 4.06 -15.90
N ASP A 92 27.36 3.48 -16.95
CA ASP A 92 28.06 2.19 -16.86
C ASP A 92 29.30 2.29 -15.94
N MET A 93 30.09 3.36 -16.04
CA MET A 93 31.23 3.58 -15.14
C MET A 93 30.84 3.74 -13.65
N VAL A 94 29.69 4.36 -13.37
CA VAL A 94 29.17 4.47 -12.00
C VAL A 94 28.58 3.16 -11.49
N ASN A 95 27.97 2.36 -12.38
CA ASN A 95 27.47 1.02 -12.04
C ASN A 95 28.63 0.08 -11.65
N ASP A 96 29.72 0.05 -12.43
CA ASP A 96 30.88 -0.81 -12.14
C ASP A 96 31.51 -0.49 -10.77
N GLN A 97 31.69 0.79 -10.43
CA GLN A 97 32.23 1.20 -9.12
C GLN A 97 31.25 0.97 -7.96
N CYS A 98 29.94 1.10 -8.20
CA CYS A 98 28.93 0.72 -7.22
C CYS A 98 28.90 -0.80 -7.00
N ASP A 99 29.13 -1.60 -8.03
CA ASP A 99 29.13 -3.06 -7.94
C ASP A 99 30.30 -3.57 -7.08
N GLU A 100 31.52 -3.03 -7.25
CA GLU A 100 32.65 -3.34 -6.35
C GLU A 100 32.34 -2.98 -4.88
N ALA A 101 31.65 -1.86 -4.63
CA ALA A 101 31.23 -1.46 -3.28
C ALA A 101 30.12 -2.36 -2.69
N VAL A 102 29.22 -2.88 -3.53
CA VAL A 102 28.16 -3.83 -3.12
C VAL A 102 28.76 -5.20 -2.80
N GLU A 103 29.67 -5.71 -3.62
CA GLU A 103 30.39 -6.97 -3.35
C GLU A 103 31.25 -6.87 -2.07
N ALA A 104 31.91 -5.74 -1.84
CA ALA A 104 32.62 -5.49 -0.58
C ALA A 104 31.68 -5.50 0.65
N LEU A 105 30.46 -4.96 0.52
CA LEU A 105 29.44 -5.02 1.58
C LEU A 105 28.89 -6.44 1.79
N PHE A 106 28.79 -7.27 0.75
CA PHE A 106 28.45 -8.69 0.88
C PHE A 106 29.56 -9.48 1.59
N ALA A 107 30.82 -9.26 1.24
CA ALA A 107 31.96 -9.89 1.94
C ALA A 107 32.00 -9.53 3.44
N ILE A 108 31.57 -8.32 3.82
CA ILE A 108 31.40 -7.90 5.23
C ILE A 108 30.17 -8.55 5.88
N ALA A 109 29.08 -8.75 5.15
CA ALA A 109 27.84 -9.35 5.65
C ALA A 109 27.88 -10.89 5.75
N GLU A 110 28.80 -11.55 5.05
CA GLU A 110 29.08 -12.99 5.20
C GLU A 110 30.05 -13.31 6.36
N ASP A 111 30.72 -12.30 6.93
CA ASP A 111 31.54 -12.48 8.13
C ASP A 111 30.63 -12.70 9.36
N PRO A 112 30.71 -13.88 10.03
CA PRO A 112 29.83 -14.22 11.15
C PRO A 112 30.03 -13.36 12.41
N THR A 113 30.99 -12.43 12.42
CA THR A 113 31.13 -11.42 13.48
C THR A 113 30.16 -10.24 13.34
N TYR A 114 29.63 -9.98 12.14
CA TYR A 114 28.63 -8.95 11.87
C TYR A 114 27.23 -9.56 11.80
N GLY A 115 26.58 -9.67 12.97
CA GLY A 115 25.28 -10.34 13.12
C GLY A 115 24.11 -9.72 12.32
N GLU A 116 22.93 -10.33 12.46
CA GLU A 116 21.69 -10.21 11.63
C GLU A 116 21.39 -8.84 10.97
N HIS A 117 21.72 -7.73 11.62
CA HIS A 117 21.62 -6.38 11.05
C HIS A 117 22.38 -6.18 9.73
N ALA A 118 23.57 -6.77 9.55
CA ALA A 118 24.34 -6.63 8.32
C ALA A 118 23.64 -7.32 7.14
N THR A 119 23.13 -8.54 7.37
CA THR A 119 22.37 -9.33 6.41
C THR A 119 21.10 -8.60 5.94
N VAL A 120 20.35 -7.97 6.85
CA VAL A 120 19.15 -7.19 6.50
C VAL A 120 19.47 -5.99 5.62
N GLN A 121 20.58 -5.29 5.85
CA GLN A 121 20.97 -4.14 5.02
C GLN A 121 21.45 -4.57 3.63
N ALA A 122 22.18 -5.69 3.51
CA ALA A 122 22.57 -6.26 2.21
C ALA A 122 21.34 -6.62 1.35
N TRP A 123 20.33 -7.29 1.95
CA TRP A 123 19.06 -7.60 1.27
C TRP A 123 18.30 -6.34 0.83
N ARG A 124 18.21 -5.31 1.69
CA ARG A 124 17.58 -4.02 1.33
C ARG A 124 18.28 -3.35 0.15
N LEU A 125 19.60 -3.43 0.07
CA LEU A 125 20.39 -2.90 -1.04
C LEU A 125 20.12 -3.68 -2.34
N GLN A 126 20.12 -5.01 -2.28
CA GLN A 126 19.88 -5.90 -3.43
C GLN A 126 18.45 -5.74 -3.98
N MET A 127 17.44 -5.58 -3.11
CA MET A 127 16.06 -5.29 -3.53
C MET A 127 15.95 -3.92 -4.21
N ARG A 128 16.60 -2.88 -3.66
CA ARG A 128 16.60 -1.55 -4.27
C ARG A 128 17.27 -1.55 -5.64
N ARG A 129 18.35 -2.32 -5.82
CA ARG A 129 19.00 -2.58 -7.11
C ARG A 129 18.03 -3.26 -8.10
N ALA A 130 17.33 -4.31 -7.67
CA ALA A 130 16.34 -5.01 -8.50
C ALA A 130 15.16 -4.11 -8.94
N MET A 131 14.68 -3.22 -8.06
CA MET A 131 13.63 -2.25 -8.41
C MET A 131 14.11 -1.21 -9.44
N LEU A 132 15.33 -0.70 -9.29
CA LEU A 132 15.92 0.27 -10.24
C LEU A 132 16.17 -0.39 -11.61
N GLN A 133 16.73 -1.60 -11.64
CA GLN A 133 16.96 -2.36 -12.88
C GLN A 133 15.63 -2.74 -13.57
N SER A 134 14.58 -3.08 -12.81
CA SER A 134 13.24 -3.30 -13.37
C SER A 134 12.61 -2.04 -13.97
N ARG A 135 12.87 -0.85 -13.40
CA ARG A 135 12.43 0.43 -14.00
C ARG A 135 13.19 0.76 -15.29
N ALA A 136 14.45 0.35 -15.39
CA ALA A 136 15.26 0.47 -16.61
C ALA A 136 14.97 -0.62 -17.67
N GLY A 137 14.02 -1.53 -17.43
CA GLY A 137 13.67 -2.62 -18.35
C GLY A 137 14.73 -3.73 -18.48
N GLN A 138 15.74 -3.75 -17.60
CA GLN A 138 16.84 -4.72 -17.62
C GLN A 138 16.57 -5.86 -16.61
N CYS A 139 16.19 -7.04 -17.10
CA CYS A 139 15.98 -8.22 -16.26
C CYS A 139 17.32 -8.96 -16.02
N THR A 140 18.00 -8.68 -14.91
CA THR A 140 19.31 -9.26 -14.56
C THR A 140 19.20 -10.58 -13.78
N GLU A 141 20.33 -11.24 -13.54
CA GLU A 141 20.41 -12.45 -12.70
C GLU A 141 20.02 -12.17 -11.23
N SER A 142 20.32 -10.97 -10.73
CA SER A 142 19.91 -10.50 -9.40
C SER A 142 18.37 -10.50 -9.22
N THR A 143 17.62 -10.03 -10.23
CA THR A 143 16.14 -10.06 -10.21
C THR A 143 15.60 -11.49 -10.20
N ARG A 144 16.28 -12.43 -10.88
CA ARG A 144 15.91 -13.86 -10.89
C ARG A 144 16.23 -14.54 -9.56
N SER A 145 17.36 -14.21 -8.94
CA SER A 145 17.78 -14.74 -7.64
C SER A 145 16.82 -14.29 -6.54
N LEU A 146 16.48 -12.99 -6.49
CA LEU A 146 15.48 -12.43 -5.56
C LEU A 146 14.11 -13.13 -5.68
N ARG A 147 13.62 -13.32 -6.91
CA ARG A 147 12.36 -14.05 -7.15
C ARG A 147 12.42 -15.49 -6.65
N THR A 148 13.57 -16.15 -6.76
CA THR A 148 13.76 -17.54 -6.34
C THR A 148 13.78 -17.66 -4.82
N ALA A 149 14.47 -16.76 -4.12
CA ALA A 149 14.51 -16.71 -2.65
C ALA A 149 13.12 -16.45 -2.04
N ILE A 150 12.32 -15.57 -2.65
CA ILE A 150 10.93 -15.30 -2.24
C ILE A 150 10.06 -16.56 -2.41
N LEU A 151 10.13 -17.23 -3.57
CA LEU A 151 9.33 -18.43 -3.86
C LEU A 151 9.70 -19.66 -3.01
N ASN A 152 10.93 -19.73 -2.52
CA ASN A 152 11.40 -20.85 -1.69
C ASN A 152 11.20 -20.63 -0.18
N HIS A 153 10.73 -19.45 0.25
CA HIS A 153 10.69 -19.02 1.66
C HIS A 153 12.07 -18.94 2.34
N ASP A 154 13.14 -18.64 1.58
CA ASP A 154 14.51 -18.51 2.12
C ASP A 154 14.75 -17.17 2.87
N LEU A 155 13.69 -16.36 3.07
CA LEU A 155 13.75 -15.07 3.77
C LEU A 155 13.26 -15.20 5.23
N PRO A 156 13.93 -14.55 6.22
CA PRO A 156 13.44 -14.45 7.60
C PRO A 156 12.01 -13.91 7.69
N VAL A 157 11.20 -14.49 8.59
CA VAL A 157 9.76 -14.19 8.73
C VAL A 157 9.47 -12.71 8.99
N HIS A 158 10.33 -12.00 9.72
CA HIS A 158 10.17 -10.56 9.97
C HIS A 158 10.35 -9.71 8.71
N MET A 159 11.12 -10.18 7.72
CA MET A 159 11.25 -9.50 6.42
C MET A 159 10.01 -9.73 5.54
N LEU A 160 9.41 -10.93 5.57
CA LEU A 160 8.17 -11.20 4.80
C LEU A 160 7.02 -10.24 5.16
N HIS A 161 6.98 -9.73 6.39
CA HIS A 161 5.97 -8.78 6.85
C HIS A 161 6.21 -7.33 6.37
N GLU A 162 7.46 -6.89 6.20
CA GLU A 162 7.77 -5.58 5.59
C GLU A 162 7.44 -5.54 4.08
N PHE A 163 7.31 -6.69 3.41
CA PHE A 163 7.18 -6.78 1.96
C PHE A 163 5.77 -7.03 1.41
N GLY A 164 4.75 -7.13 2.26
CA GLY A 164 3.36 -7.23 1.79
C GLY A 164 2.99 -6.10 0.81
N THR A 165 3.39 -4.86 1.13
CA THR A 165 3.20 -3.66 0.31
C THR A 165 4.14 -3.53 -0.89
N ALA A 166 5.21 -4.34 -0.96
CA ALA A 166 6.15 -4.33 -2.08
C ALA A 166 5.73 -5.28 -3.23
N SER A 167 4.76 -6.16 -2.97
CA SER A 167 4.25 -7.14 -3.96
C SER A 167 3.47 -6.50 -5.12
N GLU A 168 3.02 -5.26 -4.97
CA GLU A 168 2.30 -4.46 -5.99
C GLU A 168 3.21 -3.95 -7.12
N ALA A 169 4.54 -4.06 -6.98
CA ALA A 169 5.48 -3.69 -8.02
C ALA A 169 5.48 -4.73 -9.17
N SER A 170 4.57 -4.56 -10.13
CA SER A 170 4.48 -5.35 -11.37
C SER A 170 5.83 -5.40 -12.14
N PHE A 171 6.64 -6.45 -11.92
CA PHE A 171 7.86 -6.74 -12.68
C PHE A 171 7.52 -7.13 -14.14
N ARG A 172 7.52 -6.15 -15.05
CA ARG A 172 7.24 -6.35 -16.49
C ARG A 172 8.42 -7.00 -17.25
N CYS A 173 8.75 -8.25 -16.94
CA CYS A 173 9.62 -9.09 -17.79
C CYS A 173 8.78 -9.98 -18.74
N GLY A 174 8.10 -9.38 -19.73
CA GLY A 174 7.65 -10.03 -20.98
C GLY A 174 6.72 -11.27 -20.93
N GLY A 175 6.20 -11.65 -19.77
CA GLY A 175 5.23 -12.74 -19.61
C GLY A 175 3.78 -12.26 -19.64
N ARG A 176 2.84 -13.20 -19.75
CA ARG A 176 1.41 -12.96 -19.43
C ARG A 176 1.28 -12.28 -18.06
N ALA A 177 0.19 -11.53 -17.85
CA ALA A 177 -0.21 -11.08 -16.52
C ALA A 177 -0.10 -12.28 -15.56
N GLY A 178 0.75 -12.15 -14.55
CA GLY A 178 0.95 -13.22 -13.57
C GLY A 178 -0.27 -13.28 -12.66
N ASN A 179 -0.73 -14.49 -12.35
CA ASN A 179 -1.86 -14.74 -11.47
C ASN A 179 -1.86 -13.78 -10.27
N ALA A 180 -2.99 -13.11 -10.05
CA ALA A 180 -3.23 -12.39 -8.82
C ALA A 180 -3.03 -13.33 -7.63
N THR A 181 -2.45 -12.81 -6.54
CA THR A 181 -2.33 -13.57 -5.29
C THR A 181 -3.72 -13.94 -4.81
N LEU A 182 -4.04 -15.24 -4.77
CA LEU A 182 -5.30 -15.76 -4.25
C LEU A 182 -5.50 -15.31 -2.81
N GLY A 183 -6.42 -14.38 -2.58
CA GLY A 183 -6.84 -14.01 -1.23
C GLY A 183 -7.71 -15.12 -0.64
N GLN A 184 -7.53 -15.43 0.65
CA GLN A 184 -8.36 -16.39 1.37
C GLN A 184 -9.20 -15.68 2.42
N ILE A 185 -10.50 -15.98 2.42
CA ILE A 185 -11.50 -15.46 3.34
C ILE A 185 -12.14 -16.65 4.04
N TYR A 186 -12.23 -16.60 5.37
CA TYR A 186 -12.80 -17.69 6.18
C TYR A 186 -13.98 -17.17 7.01
N MET A 187 -15.15 -17.78 6.83
CA MET A 187 -16.39 -17.39 7.48
C MET A 187 -16.99 -18.55 8.27
N SER A 188 -17.41 -18.29 9.51
CA SER A 188 -18.08 -19.28 10.36
C SER A 188 -19.20 -18.64 11.16
N SER A 189 -20.34 -19.34 11.27
CA SER A 189 -21.46 -18.95 12.14
C SER A 189 -21.11 -18.92 13.64
N SER A 190 -19.94 -19.45 14.04
CA SER A 190 -19.39 -19.29 15.40
C SER A 190 -18.67 -17.96 15.63
N SER A 191 -18.46 -17.17 14.57
CA SER A 191 -17.90 -15.82 14.58
C SER A 191 -18.72 -14.90 13.66
N PRO A 192 -20.04 -14.74 13.90
CA PRO A 192 -20.98 -14.06 12.99
C PRO A 192 -20.88 -12.52 13.03
N GLU A 193 -19.76 -11.99 13.53
CA GLU A 193 -19.44 -10.55 13.58
C GLU A 193 -18.22 -10.22 12.70
N PHE A 194 -17.63 -11.23 12.03
CA PHE A 194 -16.46 -11.04 11.17
C PHE A 194 -16.91 -10.46 9.82
N SER A 195 -16.65 -9.17 9.57
CA SER A 195 -16.55 -8.65 8.21
C SER A 195 -15.13 -8.89 7.70
N SER A 196 -15.01 -9.38 6.46
CA SER A 196 -13.73 -9.49 5.76
C SER A 196 -13.67 -8.44 4.67
N TYR A 197 -12.56 -7.72 4.61
CA TYR A 197 -12.26 -6.72 3.60
C TYR A 197 -11.03 -7.15 2.79
N SER A 198 -11.06 -6.90 1.47
CA SER A 198 -9.88 -7.01 0.62
C SER A 198 -9.99 -6.08 -0.57
N ALA A 199 -8.91 -5.34 -0.86
CA ALA A 199 -8.78 -4.61 -2.12
C ALA A 199 -8.29 -5.53 -3.25
N GLY A 200 -8.48 -5.10 -4.50
CA GLY A 200 -8.01 -5.82 -5.67
C GLY A 200 -8.09 -5.01 -6.98
N THR A 201 -7.82 -5.70 -8.09
CA THR A 201 -7.90 -5.14 -9.44
C THR A 201 -8.72 -6.08 -10.31
N ALA A 202 -9.84 -5.58 -10.84
CA ALA A 202 -10.72 -6.31 -11.73
C ALA A 202 -10.04 -6.51 -13.09
N THR A 203 -10.24 -7.66 -13.71
CA THR A 203 -9.72 -7.90 -15.06
C THR A 203 -10.73 -8.63 -15.94
N SER A 204 -10.58 -8.41 -17.24
CA SER A 204 -11.58 -8.79 -18.26
C SER A 204 -10.97 -9.78 -19.24
N GLU A 205 -10.72 -11.02 -18.79
CA GLU A 205 -9.99 -12.05 -19.55
C GLU A 205 -10.89 -13.09 -20.24
N GLN A 206 -12.04 -13.39 -19.64
CA GLN A 206 -13.05 -14.31 -20.18
C GLN A 206 -14.47 -13.77 -19.93
N GLU A 207 -15.41 -14.12 -20.81
CA GLU A 207 -16.82 -13.80 -20.63
C GLU A 207 -17.39 -14.54 -19.41
N ALA A 208 -18.07 -13.83 -18.50
CA ALA A 208 -18.72 -14.41 -17.32
C ALA A 208 -19.81 -15.44 -17.72
N SER A 209 -20.36 -15.32 -18.92
CA SER A 209 -21.34 -16.26 -19.49
C SER A 209 -20.82 -17.70 -19.64
N THR A 210 -19.51 -17.92 -19.47
CA THR A 210 -18.90 -19.26 -19.36
C THR A 210 -19.32 -20.03 -18.10
N PHE A 211 -19.66 -19.33 -17.01
CA PHE A 211 -20.17 -19.93 -15.77
C PHE A 211 -21.67 -20.22 -15.83
N GLY A 212 -22.44 -19.41 -16.57
CA GLY A 212 -23.88 -19.60 -16.73
C GLY A 212 -24.48 -18.58 -17.70
N ALA A 213 -25.58 -18.93 -18.37
CA ALA A 213 -26.19 -18.09 -19.40
C ALA A 213 -26.75 -16.74 -18.89
N ASP A 214 -26.96 -16.61 -17.58
CA ASP A 214 -27.43 -15.41 -16.89
C ASP A 214 -26.27 -14.57 -16.30
N CYS A 215 -25.02 -14.96 -16.53
CA CYS A 215 -23.82 -14.24 -16.12
C CYS A 215 -23.31 -13.39 -17.29
N TYR A 216 -23.10 -12.09 -17.04
CA TYR A 216 -22.79 -11.10 -18.07
C TYR A 216 -21.49 -10.33 -17.76
N GLY A 217 -20.94 -9.65 -18.76
CA GLY A 217 -19.63 -8.98 -18.68
C GLY A 217 -18.45 -9.95 -18.68
N SER A 218 -17.28 -9.48 -18.24
CA SER A 218 -16.02 -10.21 -18.30
C SER A 218 -15.34 -10.31 -16.94
N VAL A 219 -14.64 -11.41 -16.69
CA VAL A 219 -13.94 -11.76 -15.42
C VAL A 219 -12.54 -12.33 -15.69
N PRO A 220 -11.64 -12.44 -14.69
CA PRO A 220 -10.37 -13.17 -14.84
C PRO A 220 -10.56 -14.66 -15.16
N MET A 221 -9.53 -15.29 -15.72
CA MET A 221 -9.49 -16.75 -15.95
C MET A 221 -9.46 -17.55 -14.64
N ASP A 222 -8.63 -17.10 -13.69
CA ASP A 222 -8.48 -17.69 -12.36
C ASP A 222 -9.21 -16.80 -11.32
N PRO A 223 -9.79 -17.37 -10.25
CA PRO A 223 -10.44 -16.56 -9.21
C PRO A 223 -9.41 -15.70 -8.46
N GLN A 224 -9.82 -14.50 -8.04
CA GLN A 224 -8.97 -13.65 -7.19
C GLN A 224 -9.07 -14.04 -5.71
N TYR A 225 -10.23 -14.54 -5.27
CA TYR A 225 -10.46 -14.93 -3.88
C TYR A 225 -11.07 -16.31 -3.73
N THR A 226 -10.80 -16.92 -2.59
CA THR A 226 -11.44 -18.14 -2.12
C THR A 226 -12.12 -17.86 -0.78
N LEU A 227 -13.41 -18.14 -0.69
CA LEU A 227 -14.22 -18.02 0.50
C LEU A 227 -14.53 -19.41 1.06
N GLU A 228 -14.02 -19.73 2.25
CA GLU A 228 -14.39 -20.94 2.99
C GLU A 228 -15.55 -20.61 3.95
N VAL A 229 -16.67 -21.31 3.78
CA VAL A 229 -17.85 -21.21 4.63
C VAL A 229 -17.91 -22.47 5.50
N ALA A 230 -17.68 -22.32 6.81
CA ALA A 230 -17.59 -23.46 7.72
C ALA A 230 -18.97 -24.03 8.14
N ASN A 231 -20.01 -23.20 8.11
CA ASN A 231 -21.37 -23.52 8.55
C ASN A 231 -22.38 -22.77 7.66
N GLU A 232 -23.57 -23.34 7.45
CA GLU A 232 -24.62 -22.67 6.66
C GLU A 232 -24.95 -21.30 7.27
N MET A 233 -24.75 -20.24 6.49
CA MET A 233 -24.96 -18.86 6.96
C MET A 233 -25.33 -17.93 5.80
N THR A 234 -26.12 -16.91 6.10
CA THR A 234 -26.43 -15.86 5.12
C THR A 234 -25.31 -14.84 5.12
N LEU A 235 -24.71 -14.63 3.95
CA LEU A 235 -23.66 -13.66 3.70
C LEU A 235 -24.12 -12.66 2.65
N THR A 236 -23.60 -11.43 2.75
CA THR A 236 -23.48 -10.54 1.61
C THR A 236 -22.00 -10.47 1.23
N ILE A 237 -21.73 -10.65 -0.06
CA ILE A 237 -20.45 -10.40 -0.71
C ILE A 237 -20.70 -9.21 -1.64
N SER A 238 -19.93 -8.12 -1.59
CA SER A 238 -20.01 -7.03 -2.57
C SER A 238 -18.64 -6.52 -2.95
N ALA A 239 -18.52 -5.90 -4.12
CA ALA A 239 -17.31 -5.21 -4.56
C ALA A 239 -17.69 -3.80 -5.01
N THR A 240 -16.88 -2.81 -4.63
CA THR A 240 -17.13 -1.39 -4.90
C THR A 240 -15.98 -0.80 -5.68
N SER A 241 -16.28 -0.11 -6.78
CA SER A 241 -15.39 0.79 -7.50
C SER A 241 -16.00 2.19 -7.56
N TYR A 242 -15.13 3.19 -7.74
CA TYR A 242 -15.50 4.58 -7.98
C TYR A 242 -15.43 4.99 -9.47
N ASP A 243 -14.75 4.19 -10.31
CA ASP A 243 -14.39 4.53 -11.69
C ASP A 243 -14.75 3.47 -12.75
N GLY A 244 -15.16 2.27 -12.32
CA GLY A 244 -15.59 1.19 -13.21
C GLY A 244 -16.99 0.66 -12.93
N ASP A 245 -17.44 -0.15 -13.88
CA ASP A 245 -18.70 -0.89 -13.90
C ASP A 245 -18.33 -2.37 -13.69
N LEU A 246 -18.60 -2.89 -12.50
CA LEU A 246 -18.00 -4.11 -11.97
C LEU A 246 -18.93 -5.33 -12.11
N VAL A 247 -18.34 -6.51 -12.29
CA VAL A 247 -19.06 -7.80 -12.35
C VAL A 247 -18.51 -8.75 -11.31
N MET A 248 -19.39 -9.48 -10.62
CA MET A 248 -19.01 -10.54 -9.68
C MET A 248 -19.58 -11.90 -10.09
N VAL A 249 -18.73 -12.92 -10.03
CA VAL A 249 -19.13 -14.34 -10.04
C VAL A 249 -18.63 -15.01 -8.76
N VAL A 250 -19.51 -15.75 -8.09
CA VAL A 250 -19.19 -16.63 -6.96
C VAL A 250 -19.65 -18.04 -7.31
N THR A 251 -18.84 -19.07 -7.05
CA THR A 251 -19.20 -20.46 -7.35
C THR A 251 -18.39 -21.46 -6.54
N ASP A 252 -19.00 -22.59 -6.14
CA ASP A 252 -18.29 -23.76 -5.58
C ASP A 252 -18.00 -24.85 -6.65
N GLY A 253 -18.39 -24.59 -7.91
CA GLY A 253 -18.32 -25.51 -9.04
C GLY A 253 -19.63 -26.23 -9.36
N ASP A 254 -20.57 -26.31 -8.43
CA ASP A 254 -21.92 -26.89 -8.64
C ASP A 254 -23.00 -25.79 -8.69
N GLU A 255 -22.91 -24.78 -7.82
CA GLU A 255 -23.77 -23.59 -7.80
C GLU A 255 -23.02 -22.37 -8.37
N VAL A 256 -23.71 -21.54 -9.14
CA VAL A 256 -23.15 -20.34 -9.78
C VAL A 256 -24.00 -19.12 -9.46
N TYR A 257 -23.31 -18.05 -9.06
CA TYR A 257 -23.90 -16.85 -8.50
C TYR A 257 -23.29 -15.62 -9.17
N CYS A 258 -24.07 -14.92 -9.99
CA CYS A 258 -23.60 -13.76 -10.76
C CYS A 258 -24.42 -12.52 -10.41
N ASN A 259 -23.76 -11.36 -10.35
CA ASN A 259 -24.40 -10.04 -10.30
C ASN A 259 -23.42 -8.95 -10.78
N ASP A 260 -23.97 -7.87 -11.30
CA ASP A 260 -23.35 -6.67 -11.87
C ASP A 260 -23.89 -5.42 -11.15
N ASP A 261 -25.22 -5.24 -11.15
CA ASP A 261 -25.90 -4.06 -10.61
C ASP A 261 -26.56 -4.32 -9.23
N TYR A 262 -25.79 -4.63 -8.17
CA TYR A 262 -26.34 -4.78 -6.82
C TYR A 262 -26.59 -3.44 -6.12
N ASP A 263 -25.63 -2.52 -6.21
CA ASP A 263 -25.72 -1.15 -5.69
C ASP A 263 -25.17 -0.14 -6.71
N GLY A 264 -26.05 0.35 -7.59
CA GLY A 264 -25.62 1.11 -8.77
C GLY A 264 -24.92 0.17 -9.76
N LEU A 265 -23.68 0.49 -10.14
CA LEU A 265 -22.82 -0.29 -11.05
C LEU A 265 -21.85 -1.24 -10.29
N ASN A 266 -22.15 -1.51 -9.02
CA ASN A 266 -21.31 -2.29 -8.13
C ASN A 266 -21.99 -3.62 -7.79
N PRO A 267 -21.31 -4.76 -7.97
CA PRO A 267 -21.90 -6.07 -7.86
C PRO A 267 -21.95 -6.56 -6.41
N GLY A 268 -22.89 -7.46 -6.16
CA GLY A 268 -23.05 -8.06 -4.84
C GLY A 268 -24.05 -9.22 -4.80
N ILE A 269 -23.79 -10.14 -3.90
CA ILE A 269 -24.51 -11.40 -3.74
C ILE A 269 -24.88 -11.54 -2.26
N ALA A 270 -26.17 -11.34 -1.95
CA ALA A 270 -26.75 -11.55 -0.62
C ALA A 270 -27.57 -12.85 -0.61
N ARG A 271 -27.00 -13.94 -0.05
CA ARG A 271 -27.62 -15.29 -0.05
C ARG A 271 -27.18 -16.13 1.15
N THR A 272 -27.93 -17.20 1.42
CA THR A 272 -27.51 -18.28 2.33
C THR A 272 -26.55 -19.20 1.58
N PHE A 273 -25.32 -19.31 2.06
CA PHE A 273 -24.29 -20.19 1.54
C PHE A 273 -24.23 -21.48 2.38
N ALA A 274 -24.11 -22.61 1.72
CA ALA A 274 -23.89 -23.90 2.38
C ALA A 274 -22.42 -24.01 2.86
N PRO A 275 -22.09 -24.97 3.75
CA PRO A 275 -20.70 -25.22 4.10
C PRO A 275 -19.91 -25.71 2.89
N GLY A 276 -18.81 -25.02 2.55
CA GLY A 276 -18.08 -25.27 1.31
C GLY A 276 -16.98 -24.26 1.03
N THR A 277 -16.37 -24.39 -0.15
CA THR A 277 -15.31 -23.49 -0.63
C THR A 277 -15.78 -22.86 -1.93
N TYR A 278 -15.90 -21.53 -1.94
CA TYR A 278 -16.39 -20.76 -3.08
C TYR A 278 -15.25 -19.95 -3.70
N SER A 279 -15.10 -20.03 -5.01
CA SER A 279 -14.25 -19.16 -5.81
C SER A 279 -15.00 -17.86 -6.12
N ILE A 280 -14.32 -16.72 -5.96
CA ILE A 280 -14.85 -15.37 -6.26
C ILE A 280 -14.00 -14.76 -7.39
N TYR A 281 -14.70 -14.27 -8.40
CA TYR A 281 -14.15 -13.55 -9.55
C TYR A 281 -14.79 -12.16 -9.58
N ILE A 282 -13.98 -11.12 -9.71
CA ILE A 282 -14.39 -9.73 -9.89
C ILE A 282 -13.74 -9.20 -11.16
N GLY A 283 -14.59 -8.75 -12.07
CA GLY A 283 -14.23 -8.25 -13.39
C GLY A 283 -15.02 -6.99 -13.75
N GLU A 284 -15.13 -6.70 -15.04
CA GLU A 284 -15.72 -5.46 -15.55
C GLU A 284 -16.87 -5.79 -16.51
N TRP A 285 -17.96 -5.01 -16.48
CA TRP A 285 -19.11 -5.19 -17.38
C TRP A 285 -18.73 -4.98 -18.84
N SER A 286 -17.91 -3.97 -19.12
CA SER A 286 -17.48 -3.66 -20.47
C SER A 286 -16.35 -4.58 -20.93
N SER A 287 -16.55 -5.31 -22.04
CA SER A 287 -15.56 -6.19 -22.68
C SER A 287 -14.45 -5.42 -23.43
N GLY A 288 -13.93 -4.35 -22.82
CA GLY A 288 -12.91 -3.46 -23.38
C GLY A 288 -11.49 -3.97 -23.22
N THR A 289 -10.51 -3.16 -23.65
CA THR A 289 -9.11 -3.38 -23.27
C THR A 289 -9.02 -3.36 -21.74
N PRO A 290 -8.55 -4.42 -21.06
CA PRO A 290 -8.53 -4.45 -19.60
C PRO A 290 -7.73 -3.27 -19.04
N VAL A 291 -8.41 -2.34 -18.39
CA VAL A 291 -7.77 -1.15 -17.81
C VAL A 291 -7.28 -1.45 -16.39
N GLY A 292 -7.91 -2.42 -15.72
CA GLY A 292 -7.58 -2.79 -14.36
C GLY A 292 -8.29 -1.89 -13.36
N THR A 293 -9.63 -1.95 -13.35
CA THR A 293 -10.44 -1.21 -12.39
C THR A 293 -10.08 -1.61 -10.96
N LEU A 294 -9.73 -0.66 -10.09
CA LEU A 294 -9.50 -0.92 -8.68
C LEU A 294 -10.84 -1.12 -7.96
N PHE A 295 -10.89 -2.06 -7.02
CA PHE A 295 -12.07 -2.32 -6.22
C PHE A 295 -11.76 -2.65 -4.76
N ASP A 296 -12.74 -2.38 -3.92
CA ASP A 296 -12.82 -2.80 -2.52
C ASP A 296 -13.90 -3.88 -2.38
N MET A 297 -13.51 -5.10 -1.97
CA MET A 297 -14.42 -6.21 -1.72
C MET A 297 -14.71 -6.36 -0.22
N TYR A 298 -15.99 -6.57 0.09
CA TYR A 298 -16.52 -6.78 1.43
C TYR A 298 -17.27 -8.12 1.48
N VAL A 299 -17.02 -8.92 2.51
CA VAL A 299 -17.78 -10.13 2.84
C VAL A 299 -18.26 -10.03 4.28
N TRP A 300 -19.57 -9.99 4.50
CA TRP A 300 -20.12 -9.87 5.84
C TRP A 300 -21.35 -10.77 6.05
N PRO A 301 -21.61 -11.22 7.28
CA PRO A 301 -22.84 -11.93 7.59
C PRO A 301 -24.05 -11.02 7.43
N TYR A 302 -25.06 -11.50 6.72
CA TYR A 302 -26.35 -10.85 6.63
C TYR A 302 -27.09 -11.08 7.95
N GLU A 303 -27.04 -10.10 8.84
CA GLU A 303 -27.81 -10.17 10.07
C GLU A 303 -29.31 -10.20 9.76
N THR A 304 -29.96 -11.33 10.05
CA THR A 304 -31.42 -11.41 10.08
C THR A 304 -31.99 -10.76 11.35
N SER A 305 -31.55 -9.53 11.67
CA SER A 305 -31.96 -8.75 12.85
C SER A 305 -33.34 -8.09 12.68
N GLY A 306 -34.34 -8.89 12.30
CA GLY A 306 -35.75 -8.68 12.64
C GLY A 306 -36.48 -7.48 12.01
N MET A 307 -35.85 -6.70 11.13
CA MET A 307 -36.54 -5.63 10.40
C MET A 307 -37.15 -6.19 9.10
N GLY A 308 -38.48 -6.12 8.99
CA GLY A 308 -39.20 -6.78 7.89
C GLY A 308 -38.93 -6.17 6.51
N TYR A 309 -38.87 -7.02 5.50
CA TYR A 309 -38.95 -6.66 4.08
C TYR A 309 -40.06 -5.62 3.84
N GLY A 310 -39.66 -4.37 3.62
CA GLY A 310 -40.58 -3.23 3.61
C GLY A 310 -39.90 -1.86 3.71
N GLY A 311 -38.64 -1.81 4.12
CA GLY A 311 -37.76 -0.66 3.93
C GLY A 311 -36.31 -1.14 3.84
N TYR A 312 -35.54 -0.59 2.89
CA TYR A 312 -34.09 -0.70 2.95
C TYR A 312 -33.64 0.03 4.23
N GLY A 313 -33.30 -0.75 5.26
CA GLY A 313 -32.48 -0.24 6.35
C GLY A 313 -31.17 0.20 5.72
N SER A 314 -30.87 1.49 5.78
CA SER A 314 -29.65 2.06 5.20
C SER A 314 -28.45 1.50 5.96
N TYR A 315 -27.90 0.38 5.51
CA TYR A 315 -26.53 0.00 5.85
C TYR A 315 -25.65 1.07 5.22
N THR A 316 -25.17 1.97 6.07
CA THR A 316 -24.39 3.12 5.64
C THR A 316 -22.95 2.68 5.45
N TYR A 317 -22.61 2.32 4.21
CA TYR A 317 -21.23 2.00 3.83
C TYR A 317 -20.26 3.10 4.27
N PRO A 318 -19.08 2.76 4.80
CA PRO A 318 -18.08 3.76 5.15
C PRO A 318 -17.66 4.55 3.91
N THR A 319 -17.60 5.87 4.03
CA THR A 319 -17.39 6.79 2.90
C THR A 319 -16.00 6.63 2.26
N TYR A 320 -15.01 6.20 3.04
CA TYR A 320 -13.58 6.15 2.68
C TYR A 320 -12.92 4.77 2.91
N GLY A 321 -13.71 3.71 3.07
CA GLY A 321 -13.23 2.33 3.14
C GLY A 321 -13.07 1.78 4.55
N SER A 322 -12.21 0.76 4.72
CA SER A 322 -12.08 0.05 5.99
C SER A 322 -10.66 -0.45 6.29
N ALA A 323 -10.42 -0.82 7.54
CA ALA A 323 -9.14 -1.36 8.02
C ALA A 323 -9.33 -2.51 9.01
N SER A 324 -8.28 -3.31 9.22
CA SER A 324 -8.20 -4.24 10.35
C SER A 324 -7.06 -3.82 11.29
N ILE A 325 -7.30 -3.92 12.60
CA ILE A 325 -6.29 -3.69 13.64
C ILE A 325 -6.25 -4.85 14.64
N GLY A 326 -5.06 -5.10 15.18
CA GLY A 326 -4.79 -6.22 16.06
C GLY A 326 -3.30 -6.54 16.10
N PRO A 327 -2.82 -7.43 16.99
CA PRO A 327 -1.41 -7.79 17.11
C PRO A 327 -0.78 -8.34 15.82
N SER A 328 -1.62 -8.88 14.93
CA SER A 328 -1.27 -9.40 13.60
C SER A 328 -1.13 -8.29 12.53
N TYR A 329 -1.77 -7.15 12.77
CA TYR A 329 -1.89 -6.04 11.84
C TYR A 329 -0.95 -4.91 12.27
N GLY A 330 -0.08 -4.48 11.36
CA GLY A 330 0.76 -3.31 11.60
C GLY A 330 -0.09 -2.03 11.74
N SER A 331 0.57 -0.89 11.94
CA SER A 331 -0.14 0.37 11.77
C SER A 331 -0.57 0.54 10.31
N THR A 332 -1.81 0.97 10.09
CA THR A 332 -2.31 1.36 8.76
C THR A 332 -2.77 2.81 8.77
N THR A 333 -2.65 3.48 7.63
CA THR A 333 -3.05 4.86 7.45
C THR A 333 -4.03 4.97 6.29
N LEU A 334 -5.26 5.39 6.60
CA LEU A 334 -6.27 5.74 5.59
C LEU A 334 -6.32 7.26 5.42
N SER A 335 -7.07 7.75 4.45
CA SER A 335 -7.26 9.18 4.22
C SER A 335 -8.69 9.47 3.80
N GLY A 336 -9.20 10.62 4.21
CA GLY A 336 -10.55 11.08 3.93
C GLY A 336 -10.63 12.60 3.93
N ALA A 337 -11.84 13.12 3.97
CA ALA A 337 -12.08 14.54 4.15
C ALA A 337 -13.33 14.76 5.01
N THR A 338 -13.34 15.82 5.83
CA THR A 338 -14.48 16.12 6.71
C THR A 338 -15.71 16.53 5.89
N TRP A 339 -16.87 15.95 6.18
CA TRP A 339 -18.15 16.42 5.66
C TRP A 339 -19.25 16.22 6.69
N GLY A 340 -20.38 16.89 6.46
CA GLY A 340 -21.58 16.77 7.29
C GLY A 340 -21.91 18.02 8.08
N THR A 341 -23.13 18.04 8.60
CA THR A 341 -23.68 19.16 9.38
C THR A 341 -24.38 18.70 10.66
N SER A 342 -24.34 17.40 10.95
CA SER A 342 -24.89 16.83 12.17
C SER A 342 -23.96 17.02 13.34
N GLU A 343 -24.46 17.71 14.38
CA GLU A 343 -23.80 17.79 15.67
C GLU A 343 -23.65 16.39 16.27
N ALA A 344 -22.42 15.93 16.48
CA ALA A 344 -22.12 14.56 16.91
C ALA A 344 -22.86 14.18 18.20
N PHE A 345 -23.06 15.14 19.11
CA PHE A 345 -23.75 14.91 20.38
C PHE A 345 -25.22 14.52 20.24
N THR A 346 -25.86 14.86 19.11
CA THR A 346 -27.26 14.51 18.85
C THR A 346 -27.43 13.02 18.53
N ARG A 347 -26.37 12.39 17.97
CA ARG A 347 -26.31 10.96 17.61
C ARG A 347 -25.68 10.13 18.72
N PHE A 348 -24.58 10.62 19.31
CA PHE A 348 -23.70 9.84 20.20
C PHE A 348 -23.70 10.29 21.67
N GLY A 349 -24.46 11.34 22.02
CA GLY A 349 -24.62 11.83 23.38
C GLY A 349 -23.73 13.02 23.73
N THR A 350 -24.03 13.67 24.85
CA THR A 350 -23.56 15.04 25.19
C THR A 350 -22.04 15.23 25.36
N THR A 351 -21.25 14.16 25.29
CA THR A 351 -19.78 14.20 25.33
C THR A 351 -19.13 14.28 23.95
N CYS A 352 -19.89 14.09 22.88
CA CYS A 352 -19.38 14.04 21.51
C CYS A 352 -19.52 15.39 20.83
N GLU A 353 -18.53 16.27 21.02
CA GLU A 353 -18.56 17.62 20.45
C GLU A 353 -18.10 17.65 18.99
N GLY A 354 -18.54 18.67 18.24
CA GLY A 354 -18.23 18.85 16.82
C GLY A 354 -19.31 18.31 15.87
N TYR A 355 -18.99 18.30 14.57
CA TYR A 355 -19.92 18.02 13.49
C TYR A 355 -19.37 16.94 12.55
N ILE A 356 -20.20 15.95 12.23
CA ILE A 356 -19.86 14.74 11.49
C ILE A 356 -20.84 14.51 10.34
N ALA A 357 -20.53 13.54 9.47
CA ALA A 357 -21.39 13.08 8.39
C ALA A 357 -22.75 12.58 8.94
N ASP A 358 -23.83 13.10 8.37
CA ASP A 358 -25.21 12.86 8.84
C ASP A 358 -25.62 11.39 8.74
N SER A 359 -25.29 10.74 7.61
CA SER A 359 -25.68 9.36 7.31
C SER A 359 -24.58 8.37 7.70
N ASN A 360 -23.44 8.41 7.02
CA ASN A 360 -22.47 7.32 7.00
C ASN A 360 -21.28 7.56 7.92
N PRO A 361 -20.63 6.51 8.44
CA PRO A 361 -19.26 6.62 8.92
C PRO A 361 -18.31 6.99 7.77
N ASP A 362 -17.14 7.47 8.14
CA ASP A 362 -16.02 7.66 7.22
C ASP A 362 -15.30 6.34 6.99
N PHE A 363 -15.04 5.58 8.06
CA PHE A 363 -14.40 4.27 7.99
C PHE A 363 -15.11 3.22 8.83
N GLU A 364 -14.88 1.96 8.50
CA GLU A 364 -15.12 0.83 9.38
C GLU A 364 -13.78 0.21 9.79
N ILE A 365 -13.58 -0.12 11.06
CA ILE A 365 -12.41 -0.86 11.53
C ILE A 365 -12.79 -2.16 12.22
N TYR A 366 -12.13 -3.25 11.82
CA TYR A 366 -12.28 -4.55 12.45
C TYR A 366 -11.15 -4.80 13.45
N VAL A 367 -11.50 -5.06 14.72
CA VAL A 367 -10.54 -5.38 15.79
C VAL A 367 -10.44 -6.90 15.93
N ASP A 368 -9.28 -7.48 15.59
CA ASP A 368 -9.09 -8.94 15.52
C ASP A 368 -9.12 -9.64 16.90
N SER A 369 -8.79 -8.89 17.95
CA SER A 369 -8.64 -9.36 19.31
C SER A 369 -8.63 -8.18 20.27
N THR A 370 -9.14 -8.36 21.49
CA THR A 370 -9.16 -7.31 22.51
C THR A 370 -7.75 -6.77 22.76
N SER A 371 -7.50 -5.54 22.37
CA SER A 371 -6.17 -4.92 22.36
C SER A 371 -6.25 -3.42 22.68
N GLU A 372 -5.14 -2.87 23.17
CA GLU A 372 -4.98 -1.44 23.37
C GLU A 372 -4.68 -0.80 22.01
N ALA A 373 -5.59 0.05 21.54
CA ALA A 373 -5.59 0.64 20.21
C ALA A 373 -5.33 2.14 20.29
N TRP A 374 -4.48 2.60 19.38
CA TRP A 374 -4.19 3.99 19.09
C TRP A 374 -4.86 4.37 17.77
N VAL A 375 -5.77 5.33 17.82
CA VAL A 375 -6.37 5.95 16.63
C VAL A 375 -5.99 7.43 16.63
N GLN A 376 -5.09 7.81 15.74
CA GLN A 376 -4.61 9.17 15.60
C GLN A 376 -5.11 9.76 14.28
N VAL A 377 -5.86 10.85 14.34
CA VAL A 377 -6.17 11.64 13.16
C VAL A 377 -5.08 12.70 12.95
N THR A 378 -4.78 13.00 11.70
CA THR A 378 -3.84 14.05 11.28
C THR A 378 -4.48 14.89 10.18
N GLY A 379 -4.88 16.12 10.50
CA GLY A 379 -5.36 17.08 9.50
C GLY A 379 -4.23 17.58 8.60
N VAL A 380 -4.47 17.66 7.28
CA VAL A 380 -3.50 18.23 6.32
C VAL A 380 -3.53 19.77 6.34
N ALA A 381 -4.57 20.36 6.91
CA ALA A 381 -4.68 21.78 7.22
C ALA A 381 -5.09 21.95 8.70
N GLY A 382 -4.71 23.09 9.31
CA GLY A 382 -4.91 23.43 10.73
C GLY A 382 -6.37 23.70 11.12
N SER A 383 -7.22 22.71 10.86
CA SER A 383 -8.57 22.56 11.37
C SER A 383 -8.56 21.98 12.78
N ASP A 384 -9.71 22.10 13.43
CA ASP A 384 -10.02 21.52 14.73
C ASP A 384 -10.93 20.33 14.43
N LEU A 385 -10.38 19.12 14.53
CA LEU A 385 -11.04 17.89 14.09
C LEU A 385 -11.74 17.19 15.25
N THR A 386 -12.87 16.54 14.99
CA THR A 386 -13.50 15.62 15.95
C THR A 386 -13.44 14.19 15.44
N LEU A 387 -13.28 13.23 16.33
CA LEU A 387 -13.24 11.79 16.06
C LEU A 387 -14.31 11.12 16.92
N VAL A 388 -15.18 10.35 16.28
CA VAL A 388 -16.07 9.40 16.96
C VAL A 388 -15.69 7.99 16.53
N VAL A 389 -15.58 7.09 17.50
CA VAL A 389 -15.41 5.64 17.29
C VAL A 389 -16.52 4.94 18.06
N ASP A 390 -17.43 4.23 17.39
CA ASP A 390 -18.59 3.55 17.99
C ASP A 390 -18.55 2.05 17.68
N GLY A 391 -18.76 1.20 18.68
CA GLY A 391 -18.74 -0.26 18.49
C GLY A 391 -18.81 -1.07 19.78
N PRO A 392 -18.33 -2.33 19.79
CA PRO A 392 -18.48 -3.29 20.90
C PRO A 392 -18.00 -2.83 22.29
N SER A 393 -17.10 -1.85 22.38
CA SER A 393 -16.64 -1.28 23.66
C SER A 393 -17.40 -0.03 24.10
N GLY A 394 -18.41 0.38 23.34
CA GLY A 394 -19.14 1.63 23.50
C GLY A 394 -18.66 2.70 22.52
N THR A 395 -19.14 3.93 22.75
CA THR A 395 -18.84 5.11 21.93
C THR A 395 -17.75 5.95 22.57
N PHE A 396 -16.71 6.26 21.82
CA PHE A 396 -15.62 7.13 22.20
C PHE A 396 -15.62 8.38 21.33
N CYS A 397 -15.42 9.54 21.94
CA CYS A 397 -15.44 10.82 21.26
C CYS A 397 -14.27 11.67 21.75
N VAL A 398 -13.45 12.17 20.81
CA VAL A 398 -12.25 12.95 21.08
C VAL A 398 -12.15 14.06 20.05
N ASP A 399 -11.82 15.28 20.47
CA ASP A 399 -11.50 16.44 19.64
C ASP A 399 -10.01 16.81 19.76
N ASP A 400 -9.52 17.01 20.98
CA ASP A 400 -8.13 17.37 21.27
C ASP A 400 -7.33 16.18 21.86
N GLY A 401 -6.25 15.78 21.18
CA GLY A 401 -5.26 14.81 21.70
C GLY A 401 -3.81 15.17 21.36
N ALA A 402 -3.56 15.71 20.16
CA ALA A 402 -2.25 16.16 19.69
C ALA A 402 -2.33 17.55 19.04
N GLY A 403 -2.42 18.59 19.88
CA GLY A 403 -2.86 19.92 19.44
C GLY A 403 -4.36 19.86 19.16
N THR A 404 -4.81 20.42 18.03
CA THR A 404 -6.21 20.42 17.56
C THR A 404 -6.59 19.17 16.74
N ASN A 405 -5.83 18.09 16.90
CA ASN A 405 -6.09 16.81 16.26
C ASN A 405 -6.46 15.77 17.32
N PRO A 406 -7.50 14.95 17.10
CA PRO A 406 -7.91 13.95 18.06
C PRO A 406 -6.96 12.76 18.04
N VAL A 407 -6.65 12.27 19.25
CA VAL A 407 -5.91 11.03 19.47
C VAL A 407 -6.69 10.22 20.49
N LEU A 408 -7.30 9.13 20.03
CA LEU A 408 -7.95 8.15 20.87
C LEU A 408 -6.93 7.08 21.27
N HIS A 409 -6.85 6.79 22.56
CA HIS A 409 -6.06 5.70 23.12
C HIS A 409 -6.93 4.91 24.10
N GLU A 410 -7.43 3.76 23.65
CA GLU A 410 -8.43 2.97 24.38
C GLU A 410 -8.21 1.47 24.19
N THR A 411 -8.69 0.66 25.13
CA THR A 411 -8.79 -0.78 24.93
C THR A 411 -10.06 -1.12 24.17
N LEU A 412 -9.91 -1.54 22.91
CA LEU A 412 -11.02 -1.98 22.07
C LEU A 412 -11.16 -3.50 22.19
N ASN A 413 -12.34 -3.97 22.59
CA ASN A 413 -12.77 -5.36 22.42
C ASN A 413 -12.78 -5.76 20.95
N TYR A 414 -12.66 -7.07 20.68
CA TYR A 414 -12.82 -7.64 19.34
C TYR A 414 -14.14 -7.19 18.68
N GLY A 415 -14.15 -7.14 17.35
CA GLY A 415 -15.32 -6.83 16.53
C GLY A 415 -15.22 -5.50 15.79
N THR A 416 -16.32 -5.10 15.17
CA THR A 416 -16.38 -4.01 14.19
C THR A 416 -16.76 -2.67 14.82
N TYR A 417 -16.01 -1.62 14.50
CA TYR A 417 -16.27 -0.24 14.92
C TYR A 417 -16.47 0.66 13.73
N GLN A 418 -17.44 1.56 13.84
CA GLN A 418 -17.66 2.64 12.90
C GLN A 418 -16.87 3.87 13.35
N VAL A 419 -16.28 4.59 12.40
CA VAL A 419 -15.41 5.74 12.65
C VAL A 419 -15.91 6.94 11.86
N TRP A 420 -16.13 8.07 12.51
CA TRP A 420 -16.48 9.35 11.90
C TRP A 420 -15.38 10.36 12.21
N VAL A 421 -14.93 11.11 11.19
CA VAL A 421 -14.02 12.23 11.36
C VAL A 421 -14.72 13.51 10.90
N GLY A 422 -14.87 14.44 11.84
CA GLY A 422 -15.64 15.65 11.69
C GLY A 422 -14.82 16.92 11.91
N ASP A 423 -15.50 18.06 11.86
CA ASP A 423 -14.96 19.38 12.19
C ASP A 423 -15.61 19.91 13.47
N LYS A 424 -14.80 20.37 14.42
CA LYS A 424 -15.27 20.88 15.71
C LYS A 424 -16.12 22.15 15.61
N SER A 425 -15.85 22.97 14.59
CA SER A 425 -16.47 24.27 14.36
C SER A 425 -17.72 24.21 13.46
N GLY A 426 -17.93 23.09 12.76
CA GLY A 426 -19.10 22.86 11.88
C GLY A 426 -19.07 23.64 10.57
N MET A 427 -17.88 24.11 10.16
CA MET A 427 -17.75 25.03 9.02
C MET A 427 -16.78 24.57 7.92
N SER A 428 -16.05 23.47 8.08
CA SER A 428 -15.24 22.93 6.98
C SER A 428 -15.95 21.82 6.21
N THR A 429 -16.29 22.11 4.96
CA THR A 429 -16.64 21.11 3.96
C THR A 429 -15.37 20.73 3.21
N GLY A 430 -14.89 19.50 3.42
CA GLY A 430 -13.80 18.90 2.68
C GLY A 430 -12.39 19.15 3.23
N THR A 431 -12.20 19.27 4.56
CA THR A 431 -10.84 19.31 5.09
C THR A 431 -10.22 17.93 5.02
N SER A 432 -9.20 17.76 4.18
CA SER A 432 -8.47 16.50 4.05
C SER A 432 -7.71 16.13 5.33
N TYR A 433 -7.81 14.87 5.71
CA TYR A 433 -7.09 14.28 6.83
C TYR A 433 -6.52 12.91 6.45
N GLY A 434 -5.43 12.51 7.11
CA GLY A 434 -4.99 11.12 7.21
C GLY A 434 -5.34 10.58 8.59
N ILE A 435 -5.88 9.37 8.68
CA ILE A 435 -6.16 8.68 9.95
C ILE A 435 -5.27 7.46 10.06
N GLN A 436 -4.52 7.37 11.17
CA GLN A 436 -3.66 6.24 11.49
C GLN A 436 -4.31 5.39 12.57
N PHE A 437 -4.41 4.09 12.30
CA PHE A 437 -4.78 3.07 13.27
C PHE A 437 -3.55 2.23 13.62
N SER A 438 -3.39 1.84 14.89
CA SER A 438 -2.24 1.10 15.40
C SER A 438 -2.57 0.38 16.71
N THR A 439 -1.95 -0.77 17.00
CA THR A 439 -1.95 -1.38 18.35
C THR A 439 -0.69 -1.02 19.16
N TYR A 440 0.09 -0.07 18.68
CA TYR A 440 1.34 0.40 19.29
C TYR A 440 1.32 1.93 19.41
N ASP A 441 1.78 2.44 20.55
CA ASP A 441 1.93 3.88 20.80
C ASP A 441 2.96 4.47 19.81
N PRO A 442 2.54 5.32 18.85
CA PRO A 442 3.45 5.88 17.85
C PRO A 442 4.51 6.82 18.47
N SER A 443 4.26 7.38 19.66
CA SER A 443 5.24 8.21 20.37
C SER A 443 6.42 7.39 20.89
N THR A 444 6.25 6.10 21.17
CA THR A 444 7.35 5.21 21.56
C THR A 444 8.30 4.87 20.42
N VAL A 445 7.82 4.90 19.16
CA VAL A 445 8.62 4.59 17.97
C VAL A 445 9.54 5.75 17.57
N LEU A 446 9.21 6.98 17.96
CA LEU A 446 10.01 8.18 17.70
C LEU A 446 11.03 8.48 18.83
N GLY A 447 11.30 7.50 19.69
CA GLY A 447 11.96 7.69 21.00
C GLY A 447 13.25 6.89 21.26
N THR A 448 14.06 6.59 20.24
CA THR A 448 15.44 6.06 20.40
C THR A 448 16.43 6.66 19.40
#